data_AF-A0A7Y5HCZ2-F1
#
_entry.id   AF-A0A7Y5HCZ2-F1
#
_cell.length_a   1.000
_cell.length_b   1.000
_cell.length_c   1.000
_cell.angle_alpha   90.00
_cell.angle_beta   90.00
_cell.angle_gamma   90.00
#
_symmetry.space_group_name_H-M   'P 1'
#
loop_
_entity.id
_entity.type
_entity.pdbx_description
1 polymer ?
#
loop_
_entity_poly.entity_id
_entity_poly.type
_entity_poly.pdbx_seq_one_letter_code
_entity_poly.pdbx_strand_id
1 'polypeptide(L)'
;FAPVTGGTQRHPHLGHGTQRLQPVEPEPAGGGGKAPMVAGAVALVVLLGAGILFFVQNSKENAAKAAEAKRLADAKSAYEEAVKFRQANPDDPEGLLKLIEDLAKRARNSEWAGKLAAEAEDAESRRKVMQIRREREQKLEAARSKASASDADLRAIAQEIDGLAAQWRIAGDLELATTAGSTARSLRDSLVRRSLEDAKAYEAANPDNFEEVQKRLLDVMGLCAEIPGYEAESKQAQERLQAVKVRREAQAVEEFEQVKKKVETLRAGKKWDEAISELRGFVERRRGAACVDDAQRLAWDIEAEKKKAMTENPANPDPGKLPPAEWTPLWDARTQSGWKLGGSRETKWESRDGVMTGTNPLTPEDAKKDTQTNGVGFWYFDRAFSGYEVELDMTLVKGSGLVVVALGGLAKEPPAIPFRGEAEGTAAQVVVPPGKAVTMLVRVRADSVEILVNGAGRKWQFQGYEDGKDHGAGIFGLALSPQSEVQVRSAKIRRTP
;
A
#
# COMPACT_ATOMS: atom_id res chain seq x y z
N PHE A 1 -29.17 7.31 14.71
CA PHE A 1 -30.50 7.68 15.21
C PHE A 1 -30.74 7.02 16.56
N ALA A 2 -30.62 7.81 17.63
CA ALA A 2 -31.11 7.56 19.00
C ALA A 2 -31.23 8.97 19.65
N PRO A 3 -32.32 9.31 20.37
CA PRO A 3 -32.55 10.69 20.83
C PRO A 3 -31.99 10.91 22.24
N VAL A 4 -31.29 12.03 22.44
CA VAL A 4 -30.92 12.56 23.76
C VAL A 4 -31.99 13.57 24.17
N THR A 5 -32.59 13.32 25.32
CA THR A 5 -33.66 14.09 25.96
C THR A 5 -33.14 15.40 26.55
N GLY A 6 -33.88 16.48 26.28
CA GLY A 6 -33.65 17.79 26.86
C GLY A 6 -34.19 17.90 28.29
N GLY A 7 -33.40 18.50 29.18
CA GLY A 7 -33.81 18.88 30.52
C GLY A 7 -33.93 20.41 30.64
N THR A 8 -35.16 20.90 30.74
CA THR A 8 -35.49 22.25 31.22
C THR A 8 -35.60 22.24 32.74
N GLN A 9 -34.98 23.21 33.43
CA GLN A 9 -35.44 23.66 34.75
C GLN A 9 -35.45 25.19 34.83
N ARG A 10 -36.58 25.70 35.34
CA ARG A 10 -36.89 27.09 35.65
C ARG A 10 -36.58 27.38 37.13
N HIS A 11 -35.98 28.55 37.39
CA HIS A 11 -36.25 29.58 38.42
C HIS A 11 -36.35 29.18 39.93
N PRO A 12 -35.92 30.05 40.90
CA PRO A 12 -36.57 31.36 41.09
C PRO A 12 -35.73 32.55 41.59
N HIS A 13 -36.43 33.69 41.48
CA HIS A 13 -36.19 35.05 41.97
C HIS A 13 -35.62 35.17 43.38
N LEU A 14 -34.86 36.26 43.62
CA LEU A 14 -34.92 37.10 44.82
C LEU A 14 -34.14 38.40 44.54
N GLY A 15 -34.70 39.56 44.94
CA GLY A 15 -33.90 40.79 45.06
C GLY A 15 -34.57 42.12 44.67
N HIS A 16 -35.76 42.43 45.19
CA HIS A 16 -36.18 43.83 45.35
C HIS A 16 -35.87 44.26 46.79
N GLY A 17 -35.16 45.38 46.94
CA GLY A 17 -34.84 45.98 48.24
C GLY A 17 -34.24 47.37 48.08
N THR A 18 -35.06 48.34 47.68
CA THR A 18 -34.77 49.77 47.85
C THR A 18 -34.91 50.14 49.32
N GLN A 19 -33.83 50.56 49.98
CA GLN A 19 -33.91 51.28 51.25
C GLN A 19 -33.42 52.72 51.07
N ARG A 20 -34.35 53.64 51.36
CA ARG A 20 -34.13 55.06 51.61
C ARG A 20 -33.33 55.21 52.90
N LEU A 21 -32.30 56.06 52.89
CA LEU A 21 -31.74 56.63 54.12
C LEU A 21 -32.36 58.01 54.34
N GLN A 22 -33.05 58.15 55.47
CA GLN A 22 -33.48 59.43 56.03
C GLN A 22 -32.29 60.13 56.72
N PRO A 23 -32.28 61.46 56.80
CA PRO A 23 -31.25 62.24 57.46
C PRO A 23 -31.45 62.24 58.98
N VAL A 24 -30.35 62.20 59.72
CA VAL A 24 -30.32 62.39 61.18
C VAL A 24 -30.00 63.85 61.47
N GLU A 25 -30.94 64.54 62.14
CA GLU A 25 -30.70 65.81 62.84
C GLU A 25 -29.83 65.59 64.07
N PRO A 26 -29.01 66.59 64.44
CA PRO A 26 -28.80 66.89 65.85
C PRO A 26 -29.24 68.31 66.21
N GLU A 27 -29.96 68.36 67.32
CA GLU A 27 -30.44 69.50 68.10
C GLU A 27 -29.33 70.43 68.64
N PRO A 28 -29.70 71.64 69.12
CA PRO A 28 -28.80 72.75 69.35
C PRO A 28 -28.20 72.76 70.76
N ALA A 29 -26.93 73.18 70.87
CA ALA A 29 -26.36 73.65 72.13
C ALA A 29 -26.18 75.17 72.06
N GLY A 30 -26.93 75.87 72.90
CA GLY A 30 -26.79 77.31 73.11
C GLY A 30 -25.52 77.67 73.87
N GLY A 31 -24.98 78.84 73.57
CA GLY A 31 -23.87 79.45 74.31
C GLY A 31 -23.67 80.89 73.83
N GLY A 32 -24.19 81.85 74.60
CA GLY A 32 -24.10 83.27 74.30
C GLY A 32 -22.67 83.83 74.39
N GLY A 33 -22.39 84.80 73.52
CA GLY A 33 -21.18 85.61 73.57
C GLY A 33 -21.28 86.74 72.54
N LYS A 34 -21.14 88.00 72.99
CA LYS A 34 -21.33 89.22 72.18
C LYS A 34 -20.11 89.50 71.27
N ALA A 35 -20.42 89.85 70.00
CA ALA A 35 -19.69 90.71 69.03
C ALA A 35 -18.25 90.30 68.60
N PRO A 36 -17.75 90.62 67.37
CA PRO A 36 -18.13 91.73 66.50
C PRO A 36 -18.41 91.39 65.02
N MET A 37 -19.04 92.34 64.33
CA MET A 37 -19.32 92.34 62.89
C MET A 37 -18.04 92.39 62.04
N VAL A 38 -17.30 91.28 61.91
CA VAL A 38 -16.26 91.11 60.87
C VAL A 38 -16.22 89.65 60.35
N ALA A 39 -16.67 88.67 61.15
CA ALA A 39 -16.66 87.26 60.76
C ALA A 39 -17.67 86.89 59.65
N GLY A 40 -18.73 87.68 59.46
CA GLY A 40 -19.75 87.42 58.44
C GLY A 40 -19.26 87.56 57.00
N ALA A 41 -18.28 88.45 56.74
CA ALA A 41 -17.75 88.66 55.39
C ALA A 41 -16.69 87.62 55.00
N VAL A 42 -15.84 87.19 55.94
CA VAL A 42 -14.79 86.18 55.69
C VAL A 42 -15.39 84.77 55.54
N ALA A 43 -16.40 84.42 56.35
CA ALA A 43 -17.11 83.15 56.20
C ALA A 43 -17.89 83.07 54.88
N LEU A 44 -18.47 84.17 54.41
CA LEU A 44 -19.17 84.23 53.13
C LEU A 44 -18.20 84.06 51.94
N VAL A 45 -17.01 84.67 51.99
CA VAL A 45 -15.98 84.55 50.93
C VAL A 45 -15.37 83.14 50.90
N VAL A 46 -15.16 82.50 52.06
CA VAL A 46 -14.65 81.12 52.12
C VAL A 46 -15.71 80.11 51.63
N LEU A 47 -16.99 80.30 51.97
CA LEU A 47 -18.09 79.46 51.48
C LEU A 47 -18.35 79.66 49.97
N LEU A 48 -18.27 80.89 49.46
CA LEU A 48 -18.34 81.17 48.02
C LEU A 48 -17.13 80.61 47.27
N GLY A 49 -15.92 80.73 47.82
CA GLY A 49 -14.70 80.16 47.24
C GLY A 49 -14.70 78.63 47.20
N ALA A 50 -15.16 77.97 48.26
CA ALA A 50 -15.32 76.51 48.31
C ALA A 50 -16.44 76.02 47.39
N GLY A 51 -17.56 76.74 47.28
CA GLY A 51 -18.65 76.44 46.35
C GLY A 51 -18.25 76.54 44.88
N ILE A 52 -17.46 77.57 44.50
CA ILE A 52 -16.93 77.72 43.15
C ILE A 52 -15.90 76.63 42.83
N LEU A 53 -15.01 76.28 43.78
CA LEU A 53 -14.05 75.18 43.60
C LEU A 53 -14.76 73.82 43.46
N PHE A 54 -15.80 73.57 44.25
CA PHE A 54 -16.61 72.35 44.13
C PHE A 54 -17.38 72.31 42.81
N PHE A 55 -17.89 73.45 42.32
CA PHE A 55 -18.57 73.54 41.03
C PHE A 55 -17.62 73.37 39.84
N VAL A 56 -16.40 73.91 39.91
CA VAL A 56 -15.35 73.73 38.89
C VAL A 56 -14.79 72.31 38.92
N GLN A 57 -14.67 71.67 40.08
CA GLN A 57 -14.29 70.25 40.18
C GLN A 57 -15.41 69.35 39.63
N ASN A 58 -16.67 69.57 40.01
CA ASN A 58 -17.81 68.84 39.45
C ASN A 58 -17.96 69.08 37.94
N SER A 59 -17.69 70.29 37.43
CA SER A 59 -17.78 70.55 35.99
C SER A 59 -16.67 69.86 35.21
N LYS A 60 -15.44 69.79 35.76
CA LYS A 60 -14.33 69.03 35.18
C LYS A 60 -14.56 67.52 35.23
N GLU A 61 -15.12 67.00 36.33
CA GLU A 61 -15.44 65.58 36.47
C GLU A 61 -16.62 65.18 35.56
N ASN A 62 -17.63 66.03 35.44
CA ASN A 62 -18.74 65.82 34.50
C ASN A 62 -18.28 65.95 33.04
N ALA A 63 -17.36 66.86 32.72
CA ALA A 63 -16.75 66.96 31.40
C ALA A 63 -15.88 65.73 31.07
N ALA A 64 -15.15 65.19 32.05
CA ALA A 64 -14.39 63.96 31.90
C ALA A 64 -15.31 62.75 31.68
N LYS A 65 -16.38 62.60 32.48
CA LYS A 65 -17.40 61.55 32.30
C LYS A 65 -18.15 61.66 30.98
N ALA A 66 -18.48 62.87 30.52
CA ALA A 66 -19.09 63.10 29.22
C ALA A 66 -18.15 62.78 28.06
N ALA A 67 -16.86 63.12 28.18
CA ALA A 67 -15.84 62.75 27.20
C ALA A 67 -15.58 61.24 27.15
N GLU A 68 -15.60 60.57 28.30
CA GLU A 68 -15.46 59.11 28.40
C GLU A 68 -16.69 58.38 27.84
N ALA A 69 -17.90 58.83 28.16
CA ALA A 69 -19.14 58.30 27.59
C ALA A 69 -19.19 58.49 26.06
N LYS A 70 -18.74 59.65 25.55
CA LYS A 70 -18.62 59.89 24.11
C LYS A 70 -17.62 58.96 23.45
N ARG A 71 -16.44 58.76 24.06
CA ARG A 71 -15.42 57.81 23.57
C ARG A 71 -15.92 56.37 23.52
N LEU A 72 -16.65 55.93 24.55
CA LEU A 72 -17.26 54.59 24.58
C LEU A 72 -18.36 54.44 23.53
N ALA A 73 -19.17 55.48 23.30
CA ALA A 73 -20.17 55.49 22.22
C ALA A 73 -19.52 55.43 20.83
N ASP A 74 -18.45 56.19 20.60
CA ASP A 74 -17.69 56.18 19.35
C ASP A 74 -17.04 54.80 19.11
N ALA A 75 -16.48 54.18 20.16
CA ALA A 75 -15.89 52.83 20.11
C ALA A 75 -16.93 51.74 19.84
N LYS A 76 -18.10 51.83 20.45
CA LYS A 76 -19.22 50.91 20.21
C LYS A 76 -19.78 51.08 18.79
N SER A 77 -19.96 52.31 18.32
CA SER A 77 -20.40 52.60 16.95
C SER A 77 -19.42 52.03 15.92
N ALA A 78 -18.12 52.10 16.18
CA ALA A 78 -17.10 51.49 15.32
C ALA A 78 -17.26 49.96 15.24
N TYR A 79 -17.47 49.29 16.37
CA TYR A 79 -17.74 47.85 16.34
C TYR A 79 -19.04 47.51 15.58
N GLU A 80 -20.13 48.24 15.81
CA GLU A 80 -21.39 48.02 15.10
C GLU A 80 -21.28 48.26 13.58
N GLU A 81 -20.44 49.20 13.15
CA GLU A 81 -20.13 49.47 11.74
C GLU A 81 -19.42 48.29 11.09
N ALA A 82 -18.42 47.69 11.76
CA ALA A 82 -17.76 46.47 11.29
C ALA A 82 -18.73 45.28 11.19
N VAL A 83 -19.58 45.08 12.21
CA VAL A 83 -20.59 44.00 12.19
C VAL A 83 -21.60 44.18 11.07
N LYS A 84 -22.09 45.41 10.85
CA LYS A 84 -23.01 45.72 9.74
C LYS A 84 -22.35 45.49 8.38
N PHE A 85 -21.08 45.88 8.23
CA PHE A 85 -20.34 45.62 7.00
C PHE A 85 -20.21 44.13 6.72
N ARG A 86 -19.85 43.32 7.72
CA ARG A 86 -19.78 41.86 7.60
C ARG A 86 -21.12 41.24 7.20
N GLN A 87 -22.21 41.70 7.80
CA GLN A 87 -23.56 41.22 7.48
C GLN A 87 -23.99 41.59 6.05
N ALA A 88 -23.60 42.77 5.58
CA ALA A 88 -23.90 43.23 4.22
C ALA A 88 -22.99 42.59 3.16
N ASN A 89 -21.75 42.27 3.52
CA ASN A 89 -20.72 41.78 2.60
C ASN A 89 -20.01 40.54 3.16
N PRO A 90 -20.71 39.40 3.30
CA PRO A 90 -20.15 38.19 3.90
C PRO A 90 -18.97 37.60 3.11
N ASP A 91 -18.90 37.88 1.80
CA ASP A 91 -17.87 37.39 0.88
C ASP A 91 -16.70 38.37 0.67
N ASP A 92 -16.67 39.51 1.38
CA ASP A 92 -15.60 40.51 1.30
C ASP A 92 -14.82 40.65 2.63
N PRO A 93 -14.05 39.61 3.02
CA PRO A 93 -13.25 39.67 4.24
C PRO A 93 -12.10 40.69 4.14
N GLU A 94 -11.66 41.04 2.92
CA GLU A 94 -10.59 42.00 2.70
C GLU A 94 -11.06 43.44 2.89
N GLY A 95 -12.26 43.78 2.41
CA GLY A 95 -12.95 45.03 2.73
C GLY A 95 -13.23 45.18 4.23
N LEU A 96 -13.61 44.09 4.91
CA LEU A 96 -13.83 44.09 6.35
C LEU A 96 -12.54 44.32 7.15
N LEU A 97 -11.43 43.67 6.79
CA LEU A 97 -10.13 43.88 7.45
C LEU A 97 -9.66 45.34 7.34
N LYS A 98 -9.80 45.94 6.15
CA LYS A 98 -9.44 47.34 5.92
C LYS A 98 -10.32 48.29 6.74
N LEU A 99 -11.62 48.02 6.79
CA LEU A 99 -12.55 48.79 7.63
C LEU A 99 -12.19 48.66 9.11
N ILE A 100 -11.85 47.47 9.60
CA ILE A 100 -11.45 47.27 11.00
C ILE A 100 -10.14 48.02 11.32
N GLU A 101 -9.17 48.06 10.41
CA GLU A 101 -7.94 48.83 10.58
C GLU A 101 -8.22 50.34 10.76
N ASP A 102 -9.14 50.89 9.96
CA ASP A 102 -9.57 52.29 10.06
C ASP A 102 -10.34 52.57 11.36
N LEU A 103 -11.15 51.61 11.81
CA LEU A 103 -11.99 51.70 13.00
C LEU A 103 -11.23 51.44 14.31
N ALA A 104 -10.10 50.72 14.26
CA ALA A 104 -9.28 50.40 15.43
C ALA A 104 -8.79 51.65 16.18
N LYS A 105 -8.58 52.75 15.46
CA LYS A 105 -8.20 54.06 16.04
C LYS A 105 -9.30 54.63 16.94
N ARG A 106 -10.57 54.38 16.63
CA ARG A 106 -11.74 54.89 17.38
C ARG A 106 -12.05 54.05 18.62
N ALA A 107 -11.72 52.76 18.60
CA ALA A 107 -11.95 51.86 19.72
C ALA A 107 -10.75 51.70 20.67
N ARG A 108 -9.63 52.38 20.39
CA ARG A 108 -8.37 52.25 21.15
C ARG A 108 -8.60 52.48 22.66
N ASN A 109 -7.98 51.63 23.48
CA ASN A 109 -8.08 51.66 24.95
C ASN A 109 -9.52 51.51 25.48
N SER A 110 -10.39 50.78 24.75
CA SER A 110 -11.73 50.41 25.22
C SER A 110 -11.93 48.89 25.18
N GLU A 111 -12.94 48.40 25.88
CA GLU A 111 -13.37 46.98 25.82
C GLU A 111 -13.75 46.54 24.39
N TRP A 112 -14.15 47.48 23.53
CA TRP A 112 -14.55 47.21 22.14
C TRP A 112 -13.35 46.97 21.22
N ALA A 113 -12.13 47.35 21.63
CA ALA A 113 -10.91 47.01 20.90
C ALA A 113 -10.70 45.49 20.82
N GLY A 114 -10.97 44.76 21.91
CA GLY A 114 -10.86 43.29 21.94
C GLY A 114 -11.89 42.61 21.03
N LYS A 115 -13.11 43.17 20.95
CA LYS A 115 -14.15 42.66 20.05
C LYS A 115 -13.85 42.94 18.58
N LEU A 116 -13.31 44.13 18.27
CA LEU A 116 -12.83 44.45 16.91
C LEU A 116 -11.64 43.58 16.51
N ALA A 117 -10.73 43.27 17.43
CA ALA A 117 -9.62 42.35 17.16
C ALA A 117 -10.11 40.92 16.85
N ALA A 118 -11.10 40.42 17.60
CA ALA A 118 -11.73 39.12 17.33
C ALA A 118 -12.42 39.08 15.96
N GLU A 119 -13.08 40.16 15.54
CA GLU A 119 -13.67 40.26 14.19
C GLU A 119 -12.58 40.34 13.09
N ALA A 120 -11.41 40.94 13.38
CA ALA A 120 -10.27 40.92 12.46
C ALA A 120 -9.69 39.51 12.30
N GLU A 121 -9.55 38.77 13.39
CA GLU A 121 -9.09 37.37 13.35
C GLU A 121 -10.05 36.48 12.56
N ASP A 122 -11.37 36.62 12.76
CA ASP A 122 -12.39 35.93 11.97
C ASP A 122 -12.30 36.30 10.48
N ALA A 123 -12.16 37.59 10.16
CA ALA A 123 -12.03 38.07 8.79
C ALA A 123 -10.74 37.58 8.11
N GLU A 124 -9.61 37.53 8.83
CA GLU A 124 -8.36 37.00 8.30
C GLU A 124 -8.44 35.50 8.03
N SER A 125 -9.09 34.74 8.94
CA SER A 125 -9.38 33.33 8.74
C SER A 125 -10.21 33.10 7.47
N ARG A 126 -11.32 33.86 7.31
CA ARG A 126 -12.17 33.81 6.11
C ARG A 126 -11.43 34.19 4.84
N ARG A 127 -10.56 35.21 4.88
CA ARG A 127 -9.71 35.60 3.73
C ARG A 127 -8.80 34.47 3.29
N LYS A 128 -8.11 33.81 4.24
CA LYS A 128 -7.24 32.66 3.95
C LYS A 128 -8.04 31.51 3.33
N VAL A 129 -9.23 31.23 3.88
CA VAL A 129 -10.14 30.21 3.35
C VAL A 129 -10.58 30.54 1.92
N MET A 130 -10.99 31.79 1.64
CA MET A 130 -11.41 32.24 0.31
C MET A 130 -10.28 32.25 -0.71
N GLN A 131 -9.05 32.61 -0.30
CA GLN A 131 -7.87 32.55 -1.16
C GLN A 131 -7.55 31.10 -1.53
N ILE A 132 -7.51 30.20 -0.55
CA ILE A 132 -7.33 28.76 -0.80
C ILE A 132 -8.43 28.25 -1.74
N ARG A 133 -9.69 28.64 -1.52
CA ARG A 133 -10.81 28.28 -2.40
C ARG A 133 -10.56 28.72 -3.85
N ARG A 134 -10.21 29.98 -4.09
CA ARG A 134 -9.95 30.52 -5.44
C ARG A 134 -8.77 29.82 -6.13
N GLU A 135 -7.65 29.63 -5.43
CA GLU A 135 -6.48 28.93 -5.97
C GLU A 135 -6.83 27.47 -6.34
N ARG A 136 -7.75 26.85 -5.60
CA ARG A 136 -8.17 25.46 -5.83
C ARG A 136 -9.26 25.32 -6.90
N GLU A 137 -10.20 26.25 -6.99
CA GLU A 137 -11.12 26.36 -8.13
C GLU A 137 -10.33 26.57 -9.43
N GLN A 138 -9.26 27.37 -9.41
CA GLN A 138 -8.36 27.51 -10.55
C GLN A 138 -7.61 26.22 -10.88
N LYS A 139 -7.12 25.47 -9.87
CA LYS A 139 -6.49 24.15 -10.11
C LYS A 139 -7.48 23.12 -10.63
N LEU A 140 -8.71 23.13 -10.13
CA LEU A 140 -9.79 22.25 -10.59
C LEU A 140 -10.17 22.58 -12.04
N GLU A 141 -10.32 23.86 -12.36
CA GLU A 141 -10.64 24.29 -13.71
C GLU A 141 -9.50 23.99 -14.68
N ALA A 142 -8.24 24.18 -14.25
CA ALA A 142 -7.06 23.77 -15.02
C ALA A 142 -6.97 22.25 -15.21
N ALA A 143 -7.47 21.45 -14.24
CA ALA A 143 -7.58 20.01 -14.38
C ALA A 143 -8.69 19.61 -15.36
N ARG A 144 -9.86 20.26 -15.29
CA ARG A 144 -11.00 20.04 -16.19
C ARG A 144 -10.70 20.46 -17.63
N SER A 145 -9.95 21.54 -17.82
CA SER A 145 -9.56 22.02 -19.15
C SER A 145 -8.52 21.12 -19.83
N LYS A 146 -7.83 20.25 -19.06
CA LYS A 146 -6.95 19.21 -19.60
C LYS A 146 -7.74 17.96 -19.96
N ALA A 147 -8.66 18.04 -20.92
CA ALA A 147 -9.34 16.87 -21.49
C ALA A 147 -8.37 15.79 -22.05
N SER A 148 -7.07 16.09 -22.14
CA SER A 148 -5.96 15.18 -22.47
C SER A 148 -5.16 14.67 -21.25
N ALA A 149 -5.60 14.90 -20.02
CA ALA A 149 -4.91 14.44 -18.82
C ALA A 149 -4.85 12.91 -18.79
N SER A 150 -3.67 12.39 -18.46
CA SER A 150 -3.49 10.95 -18.29
C SER A 150 -4.27 10.46 -17.07
N ASP A 151 -4.64 9.17 -17.04
CA ASP A 151 -5.34 8.57 -15.91
C ASP A 151 -4.52 8.70 -14.60
N ALA A 152 -3.19 8.75 -14.70
CA ALA A 152 -2.30 9.01 -13.58
C ALA A 152 -2.47 10.43 -13.02
N ASP A 153 -2.62 11.43 -13.89
CA ASP A 153 -2.85 12.82 -13.47
C ASP A 153 -4.19 12.96 -12.75
N LEU A 154 -5.25 12.33 -13.28
CA LEU A 154 -6.58 12.35 -12.66
C LEU A 154 -6.59 11.68 -11.27
N ARG A 155 -5.84 10.57 -11.09
CA ARG A 155 -5.66 9.94 -9.78
C ARG A 155 -4.92 10.86 -8.81
N ALA A 156 -3.81 11.46 -9.24
CA ALA A 156 -3.04 12.38 -8.41
C ALA A 156 -3.88 13.57 -7.94
N ILE A 157 -4.67 14.16 -8.84
CA ILE A 157 -5.56 15.28 -8.53
C ILE A 157 -6.65 14.85 -7.54
N ALA A 158 -7.25 13.67 -7.72
CA ALA A 158 -8.25 13.16 -6.77
C ALA A 158 -7.65 12.92 -5.37
N GLN A 159 -6.42 12.41 -5.28
CA GLN A 159 -5.71 12.22 -4.01
C GLN A 159 -5.39 13.55 -3.32
N GLU A 160 -4.94 14.56 -4.07
CA GLU A 160 -4.71 15.90 -3.53
C GLU A 160 -5.99 16.49 -2.93
N ILE A 161 -7.12 16.36 -3.64
CA ILE A 161 -8.42 16.88 -3.16
C ILE A 161 -8.89 16.15 -1.91
N ASP A 162 -8.68 14.83 -1.81
CA ASP A 162 -8.99 14.07 -0.59
C ASP A 162 -8.15 14.51 0.61
N GLY A 163 -6.85 14.74 0.39
CA GLY A 163 -5.95 15.28 1.43
C GLY A 163 -6.44 16.63 1.95
N LEU A 164 -6.92 17.50 1.06
CA LEU A 164 -7.53 18.78 1.43
C LEU A 164 -8.86 18.61 2.18
N ALA A 165 -9.73 17.68 1.74
CA ALA A 165 -10.98 17.39 2.43
C ALA A 165 -10.73 16.94 3.88
N ALA A 166 -9.68 16.14 4.11
CA ALA A 166 -9.26 15.73 5.44
C ALA A 166 -8.76 16.91 6.29
N GLN A 167 -7.93 17.80 5.72
CA GLN A 167 -7.44 18.99 6.41
C GLN A 167 -8.59 19.92 6.84
N TRP A 168 -9.60 20.13 5.99
CA TRP A 168 -10.75 20.97 6.33
C TRP A 168 -11.68 20.35 7.37
N ARG A 169 -11.84 19.02 7.39
CA ARG A 169 -12.52 18.35 8.52
C ARG A 169 -11.82 18.62 9.85
N ILE A 170 -10.49 18.59 9.87
CA ILE A 170 -9.70 18.88 11.08
C ILE A 170 -9.88 20.34 11.50
N ALA A 171 -9.94 21.26 10.53
CA ALA A 171 -10.15 22.68 10.76
C ALA A 171 -11.60 23.07 11.15
N GLY A 172 -12.56 22.12 11.09
CA GLY A 172 -13.97 22.36 11.43
C GLY A 172 -14.81 22.94 10.29
N ASP A 173 -14.25 23.11 9.09
CA ASP A 173 -14.98 23.60 7.91
C ASP A 173 -15.63 22.45 7.14
N LEU A 174 -16.81 22.05 7.61
CA LEU A 174 -17.55 20.89 7.10
C LEU A 174 -18.10 21.11 5.68
N GLU A 175 -18.43 22.34 5.31
CA GLU A 175 -18.99 22.66 3.99
C GLU A 175 -17.91 22.51 2.90
N LEU A 176 -16.70 23.01 3.16
CA LEU A 176 -15.59 22.84 2.25
C LEU A 176 -15.11 21.39 2.19
N ALA A 177 -15.03 20.70 3.33
CA ALA A 177 -14.67 19.29 3.36
C ALA A 177 -15.64 18.43 2.53
N THR A 178 -16.94 18.72 2.60
CA THR A 178 -17.96 18.03 1.82
C THR A 178 -17.84 18.32 0.33
N THR A 179 -17.58 19.59 -0.04
CA THR A 179 -17.43 20.02 -1.43
C THR A 179 -16.16 19.44 -2.08
N ALA A 180 -15.03 19.39 -1.37
CA ALA A 180 -13.84 18.68 -1.85
C ALA A 180 -14.12 17.18 -2.01
N GLY A 181 -14.74 16.54 -1.01
CA GLY A 181 -15.07 15.11 -1.08
C GLY A 181 -15.96 14.77 -2.27
N SER A 182 -16.98 15.57 -2.56
CA SER A 182 -17.86 15.36 -3.73
C SER A 182 -17.11 15.55 -5.05
N THR A 183 -16.17 16.50 -5.10
CA THR A 183 -15.34 16.78 -6.27
C THR A 183 -14.34 15.67 -6.55
N ALA A 184 -13.62 15.19 -5.53
CA ALA A 184 -12.71 14.05 -5.65
C ALA A 184 -13.44 12.79 -6.11
N ARG A 185 -14.65 12.55 -5.57
CA ARG A 185 -15.54 11.49 -6.03
C ARG A 185 -15.88 11.67 -7.51
N SER A 186 -16.43 12.82 -7.94
CA SER A 186 -16.77 13.05 -9.36
C SER A 186 -15.61 12.83 -10.34
N LEU A 187 -14.36 13.10 -9.94
CA LEU A 187 -13.18 12.82 -10.77
C LEU A 187 -12.91 11.32 -10.88
N ARG A 188 -13.01 10.59 -9.77
CA ARG A 188 -12.92 9.13 -9.73
C ARG A 188 -14.04 8.47 -10.54
N ASP A 189 -15.25 8.98 -10.44
CA ASP A 189 -16.40 8.54 -11.24
C ASP A 189 -16.09 8.64 -12.74
N SER A 190 -15.50 9.76 -13.16
CA SER A 190 -15.12 10.00 -14.55
C SER A 190 -14.00 9.06 -15.00
N LEU A 191 -13.01 8.83 -14.13
CA LEU A 191 -11.88 7.94 -14.38
C LEU A 191 -12.32 6.49 -14.60
N VAL A 192 -13.15 5.95 -13.70
CA VAL A 192 -13.64 4.57 -13.80
C VAL A 192 -14.47 4.38 -15.08
N ARG A 193 -15.41 5.30 -15.35
CA ARG A 193 -16.24 5.22 -16.56
C ARG A 193 -15.42 5.32 -17.84
N ARG A 194 -14.47 6.26 -17.91
CA ARG A 194 -13.59 6.43 -19.07
C ARG A 194 -12.72 5.19 -19.29
N SER A 195 -12.12 4.65 -18.23
CA SER A 195 -11.27 3.46 -18.31
C SER A 195 -12.06 2.24 -18.76
N LEU A 196 -13.29 2.08 -18.25
CA LEU A 196 -14.17 1.00 -18.66
C LEU A 196 -14.57 1.16 -20.13
N GLU A 197 -15.03 2.33 -20.56
CA GLU A 197 -15.37 2.56 -21.98
C GLU A 197 -14.18 2.40 -22.92
N ASP A 198 -12.98 2.82 -22.52
CA ASP A 198 -11.74 2.57 -23.27
C ASP A 198 -11.45 1.07 -23.40
N ALA A 199 -11.55 0.31 -22.31
CA ALA A 199 -11.38 -1.14 -22.33
C ALA A 199 -12.43 -1.80 -23.25
N LYS A 200 -13.69 -1.34 -23.22
CA LYS A 200 -14.76 -1.83 -24.11
C LYS A 200 -14.48 -1.52 -25.58
N ALA A 201 -14.06 -0.29 -25.88
CA ALA A 201 -13.75 0.14 -27.23
C ALA A 201 -12.53 -0.61 -27.78
N TYR A 202 -11.49 -0.78 -26.96
CA TYR A 202 -10.30 -1.54 -27.30
C TYR A 202 -10.62 -3.02 -27.58
N GLU A 203 -11.44 -3.65 -26.73
CA GLU A 203 -11.92 -5.02 -26.94
C GLU A 203 -12.69 -5.17 -28.26
N ALA A 204 -13.56 -4.20 -28.58
CA ALA A 204 -14.32 -4.23 -29.84
C ALA A 204 -13.43 -4.03 -31.07
N ALA A 205 -12.39 -3.19 -30.97
CA ALA A 205 -11.47 -2.92 -32.07
C ALA A 205 -10.40 -4.02 -32.25
N ASN A 206 -10.03 -4.72 -31.17
CA ASN A 206 -8.95 -5.70 -31.17
C ASN A 206 -9.40 -7.03 -30.55
N PRO A 207 -10.38 -7.74 -31.17
CA PRO A 207 -10.96 -8.96 -30.60
C PRO A 207 -9.95 -10.10 -30.41
N ASP A 208 -8.85 -10.10 -31.18
CA ASP A 208 -7.82 -11.14 -31.12
C ASP A 208 -6.63 -10.78 -30.20
N ASN A 209 -6.57 -9.55 -29.67
CA ASN A 209 -5.51 -9.11 -28.76
C ASN A 209 -5.90 -9.35 -27.29
N PHE A 210 -6.03 -10.62 -26.93
CA PHE A 210 -6.54 -11.07 -25.62
C PHE A 210 -5.74 -10.53 -24.43
N GLU A 211 -4.41 -10.48 -24.53
CA GLU A 211 -3.54 -10.07 -23.43
C GLU A 211 -3.75 -8.60 -23.05
N GLU A 212 -3.78 -7.72 -24.05
CA GLU A 212 -3.95 -6.29 -23.82
C GLU A 212 -5.40 -5.95 -23.39
N VAL A 213 -6.39 -6.66 -23.92
CA VAL A 213 -7.78 -6.56 -23.45
C VAL A 213 -7.90 -7.01 -21.98
N GLN A 214 -7.30 -8.15 -21.63
CA GLN A 214 -7.29 -8.65 -20.26
C GLN A 214 -6.62 -7.65 -19.31
N LYS A 215 -5.47 -7.11 -19.69
CA LYS A 215 -4.75 -6.11 -18.91
C LYS A 215 -5.62 -4.88 -18.62
N ARG A 216 -6.25 -4.31 -19.65
CA ARG A 216 -7.13 -3.13 -19.50
C ARG A 216 -8.33 -3.42 -18.59
N LEU A 217 -8.97 -4.57 -18.72
CA LEU A 217 -10.08 -4.96 -17.85
C LEU A 217 -9.64 -5.17 -16.39
N LEU A 218 -8.44 -5.73 -16.18
CA LEU A 218 -7.86 -5.86 -14.83
C LEU A 218 -7.49 -4.50 -14.24
N ASP A 219 -6.97 -3.56 -15.03
CA ASP A 219 -6.68 -2.20 -14.59
C ASP A 219 -7.97 -1.47 -14.15
N VAL A 220 -9.08 -1.67 -14.86
CA VAL A 220 -10.41 -1.16 -14.45
C VAL A 220 -10.88 -1.81 -13.15
N MET A 221 -10.72 -3.12 -12.98
CA MET A 221 -11.08 -3.80 -11.73
C MET A 221 -10.24 -3.29 -10.55
N GLY A 222 -8.95 -3.05 -10.77
CA GLY A 222 -8.06 -2.44 -9.77
C GLY A 222 -8.52 -1.04 -9.37
N LEU A 223 -8.89 -0.21 -10.35
CA LEU A 223 -9.49 1.10 -10.12
C LEU A 223 -10.77 1.03 -9.29
N CYS A 224 -11.69 0.12 -9.64
CA CYS A 224 -12.95 -0.04 -8.89
C CYS A 224 -12.72 -0.54 -7.46
N ALA A 225 -11.66 -1.32 -7.21
CA ALA A 225 -11.32 -1.78 -5.87
C ALA A 225 -10.79 -0.66 -4.96
N GLU A 226 -10.13 0.35 -5.54
CA GLU A 226 -9.62 1.52 -4.81
C GLU A 226 -10.73 2.53 -4.45
N ILE A 227 -11.89 2.46 -5.11
CA ILE A 227 -12.95 3.48 -5.00
C ILE A 227 -14.27 2.83 -4.53
N PRO A 228 -14.72 3.11 -3.30
CA PRO A 228 -15.98 2.55 -2.78
C PRO A 228 -17.21 2.99 -3.61
N GLY A 229 -18.10 2.04 -3.92
CA GLY A 229 -19.35 2.28 -4.67
C GLY A 229 -19.31 1.90 -6.17
N TYR A 230 -18.25 1.22 -6.62
CA TYR A 230 -18.04 0.78 -8.01
C TYR A 230 -18.17 -0.74 -8.20
N GLU A 231 -18.95 -1.40 -7.35
CA GLU A 231 -19.14 -2.85 -7.41
C GLU A 231 -19.83 -3.27 -8.72
N ALA A 232 -20.70 -2.43 -9.28
CA ALA A 232 -21.40 -2.68 -10.53
C ALA A 232 -20.43 -2.64 -11.73
N GLU A 233 -19.60 -1.60 -11.83
CA GLU A 233 -18.59 -1.47 -12.88
C GLU A 233 -17.50 -2.53 -12.77
N SER A 234 -17.08 -2.86 -11.54
CA SER A 234 -16.16 -3.98 -11.28
C SER A 234 -16.75 -5.31 -11.77
N LYS A 235 -18.02 -5.58 -11.43
CA LYS A 235 -18.72 -6.77 -11.90
C LYS A 235 -18.83 -6.79 -13.43
N GLN A 236 -19.13 -5.65 -14.06
CA GLN A 236 -19.18 -5.54 -15.51
C GLN A 236 -17.82 -5.83 -16.16
N ALA A 237 -16.73 -5.30 -15.62
CA ALA A 237 -15.38 -5.60 -16.09
C ALA A 237 -15.04 -7.09 -15.93
N GLN A 238 -15.44 -7.69 -14.80
CA GLN A 238 -15.25 -9.12 -14.52
C GLN A 238 -16.03 -10.02 -15.50
N GLU A 239 -17.30 -9.71 -15.76
CA GLU A 239 -18.15 -10.46 -16.71
C GLU A 239 -17.55 -10.41 -18.12
N ARG A 240 -17.04 -9.25 -18.54
CA ARG A 240 -16.35 -9.12 -19.83
C ARG A 240 -15.03 -9.87 -19.87
N LEU A 241 -14.23 -9.81 -18.81
CA LEU A 241 -12.99 -10.59 -18.72
C LEU A 241 -13.29 -12.09 -18.84
N GLN A 242 -14.36 -12.57 -18.22
CA GLN A 242 -14.80 -13.95 -18.36
C GLN A 242 -15.22 -14.28 -19.80
N ALA A 243 -15.96 -13.39 -20.47
CA ALA A 243 -16.35 -13.57 -21.87
C ALA A 243 -15.14 -13.58 -22.83
N VAL A 244 -14.12 -12.76 -22.56
CA VAL A 244 -12.85 -12.76 -23.30
C VAL A 244 -12.11 -14.08 -23.10
N LYS A 245 -12.01 -14.59 -21.86
CA LYS A 245 -11.41 -15.90 -21.57
C LYS A 245 -12.13 -17.04 -22.28
N VAL A 246 -13.46 -17.06 -22.26
CA VAL A 246 -14.27 -18.09 -22.94
C VAL A 246 -14.03 -18.06 -24.46
N ARG A 247 -13.98 -16.87 -25.08
CA ARG A 247 -13.67 -16.76 -26.52
C ARG A 247 -12.26 -17.21 -26.86
N ARG A 248 -11.27 -16.84 -26.04
CA ARG A 248 -9.88 -17.29 -26.18
C ARG A 248 -9.79 -18.82 -26.15
N GLU A 249 -10.51 -19.45 -25.21
CA GLU A 249 -10.56 -20.90 -25.07
C GLU A 249 -11.25 -21.55 -26.28
N ALA A 250 -12.38 -21.01 -26.73
CA ALA A 250 -13.09 -21.53 -27.90
C ALA A 250 -12.20 -21.49 -29.17
N GLN A 251 -11.47 -20.39 -29.40
CA GLN A 251 -10.51 -20.30 -30.49
C GLN A 251 -9.35 -21.29 -30.35
N ALA A 252 -8.85 -21.51 -29.12
CA ALA A 252 -7.79 -22.47 -28.87
C ALA A 252 -8.24 -23.91 -29.17
N VAL A 253 -9.47 -24.26 -28.82
CA VAL A 253 -10.07 -25.56 -29.15
C VAL A 253 -10.25 -25.73 -30.66
N GLU A 254 -10.74 -24.70 -31.35
CA GLU A 254 -10.89 -24.74 -32.81
C GLU A 254 -9.55 -24.91 -33.53
N GLU A 255 -8.52 -24.15 -33.13
CA GLU A 255 -7.15 -24.30 -33.67
C GLU A 255 -6.59 -25.69 -33.34
N PHE A 256 -6.83 -26.21 -32.13
CA PHE A 256 -6.38 -27.56 -31.75
C PHE A 256 -6.98 -28.64 -32.63
N GLU A 257 -8.28 -28.58 -32.93
CA GLU A 257 -8.95 -29.54 -33.81
C GLU A 257 -8.38 -29.52 -35.24
N GLN A 258 -7.96 -28.35 -35.73
CA GLN A 258 -7.28 -28.22 -37.03
C GLN A 258 -5.87 -28.83 -36.98
N VAL A 259 -5.10 -28.54 -35.92
CA VAL A 259 -3.76 -29.10 -35.70
C VAL A 259 -3.85 -30.62 -35.59
N LYS A 260 -4.83 -31.14 -34.84
CA LYS A 260 -5.05 -32.58 -34.66
C LYS A 260 -5.28 -33.31 -35.98
N LYS A 261 -6.13 -32.79 -36.87
CA LYS A 261 -6.35 -33.36 -38.22
C LYS A 261 -5.07 -33.37 -39.06
N LYS A 262 -4.27 -32.30 -38.99
CA LYS A 262 -2.97 -32.21 -39.67
C LYS A 262 -1.98 -33.23 -39.11
N VAL A 263 -1.92 -33.35 -37.79
CA VAL A 263 -1.09 -34.31 -37.06
C VAL A 263 -1.47 -35.75 -37.40
N GLU A 264 -2.75 -36.09 -37.46
CA GLU A 264 -3.22 -37.42 -37.88
C GLU A 264 -2.76 -37.76 -39.31
N THR A 265 -2.80 -36.78 -40.22
CA THR A 265 -2.30 -36.94 -41.59
C THR A 265 -0.78 -37.18 -41.62
N LEU A 266 -0.01 -36.40 -40.85
CA LEU A 266 1.45 -36.56 -40.73
C LEU A 266 1.84 -37.89 -40.09
N ARG A 267 1.09 -38.30 -39.06
CA ARG A 267 1.24 -39.58 -38.36
C ARG A 267 0.99 -40.76 -39.29
N ALA A 268 -0.06 -40.72 -40.12
CA ALA A 268 -0.33 -41.74 -41.13
C ALA A 268 0.80 -41.82 -42.18
N GLY A 269 1.41 -40.68 -42.53
CA GLY A 269 2.59 -40.60 -43.40
C GLY A 269 3.93 -40.96 -42.72
N LYS A 270 3.92 -41.39 -41.44
CA LYS A 270 5.12 -41.66 -40.62
C LYS A 270 6.09 -40.46 -40.52
N LYS A 271 5.59 -39.24 -40.67
CA LYS A 271 6.34 -37.99 -40.50
C LYS A 271 6.30 -37.53 -39.04
N TRP A 272 6.86 -38.35 -38.16
CA TRP A 272 6.75 -38.20 -36.71
C TRP A 272 7.26 -36.85 -36.20
N ASP A 273 8.41 -36.40 -36.69
CA ASP A 273 9.04 -35.16 -36.23
C ASP A 273 8.24 -33.91 -36.65
N GLU A 274 7.66 -33.91 -37.85
CA GLU A 274 6.75 -32.85 -38.29
C GLU A 274 5.48 -32.82 -37.41
N ALA A 275 4.90 -33.99 -37.11
CA ALA A 275 3.69 -34.08 -36.27
C ALA A 275 3.93 -33.58 -34.83
N ILE A 276 5.06 -33.94 -34.22
CA ILE A 276 5.44 -33.47 -32.88
C ILE A 276 5.70 -31.96 -32.90
N SER A 277 6.39 -31.46 -33.94
CA SER A 277 6.67 -30.03 -34.07
C SER A 277 5.39 -29.19 -34.19
N GLU A 278 4.38 -29.67 -34.91
CA GLU A 278 3.08 -28.98 -35.03
C GLU A 278 2.35 -28.89 -33.68
N LEU A 279 2.34 -29.97 -32.89
CA LEU A 279 1.74 -29.98 -31.55
C LEU A 279 2.49 -29.07 -30.58
N ARG A 280 3.83 -29.10 -30.60
CA ARG A 280 4.64 -28.20 -29.75
C ARG A 280 4.43 -26.74 -30.12
N GLY A 281 4.40 -26.41 -31.41
CA GLY A 281 4.09 -25.06 -31.87
C GLY A 281 2.70 -24.58 -31.45
N PHE A 282 1.70 -25.48 -31.42
CA PHE A 282 0.39 -25.17 -30.86
C PHE A 282 0.45 -24.87 -29.35
N VAL A 283 1.09 -25.75 -28.58
CA VAL A 283 1.26 -25.60 -27.11
C VAL A 283 1.93 -24.27 -26.76
N GLU A 284 2.97 -23.87 -27.50
CA GLU A 284 3.66 -22.60 -27.29
C GLU A 284 2.75 -21.39 -27.56
N ARG A 285 1.99 -21.39 -28.67
CA ARG A 285 1.10 -20.27 -29.03
C ARG A 285 -0.14 -20.15 -28.13
N ARG A 286 -0.62 -21.27 -27.58
CA ARG A 286 -1.88 -21.33 -26.81
C ARG A 286 -1.67 -21.65 -25.33
N ARG A 287 -0.50 -21.34 -24.76
CA ARG A 287 -0.20 -21.62 -23.35
C ARG A 287 -1.31 -21.15 -22.40
N GLY A 288 -1.71 -22.06 -21.51
CA GLY A 288 -2.73 -21.83 -20.48
C GLY A 288 -4.17 -22.06 -20.95
N ALA A 289 -4.39 -22.42 -22.22
CA ALA A 289 -5.67 -22.98 -22.66
C ALA A 289 -5.83 -24.41 -22.14
N ALA A 290 -7.06 -24.84 -21.87
CA ALA A 290 -7.33 -26.17 -21.31
C ALA A 290 -6.97 -27.30 -22.29
N CYS A 291 -7.08 -27.06 -23.60
CA CYS A 291 -6.70 -28.03 -24.63
C CYS A 291 -5.17 -28.22 -24.80
N VAL A 292 -4.34 -27.47 -24.08
CA VAL A 292 -2.87 -27.63 -24.11
C VAL A 292 -2.45 -28.99 -23.55
N ASP A 293 -3.05 -29.43 -22.45
CA ASP A 293 -2.71 -30.72 -21.82
C ASP A 293 -3.02 -31.90 -22.76
N ASP A 294 -4.12 -31.80 -23.51
CA ASP A 294 -4.50 -32.79 -24.53
C ASP A 294 -3.52 -32.80 -25.71
N ALA A 295 -3.05 -31.62 -26.14
CA ALA A 295 -2.04 -31.50 -27.19
C ALA A 295 -0.69 -32.09 -26.75
N GLN A 296 -0.28 -31.85 -25.50
CA GLN A 296 0.93 -32.42 -24.91
C GLN A 296 0.85 -33.95 -24.81
N ARG A 297 -0.28 -34.48 -24.32
CA ARG A 297 -0.52 -35.93 -24.27
C ARG A 297 -0.44 -36.56 -25.66
N LEU A 298 -1.08 -35.95 -26.66
CA LEU A 298 -1.01 -36.45 -28.04
C LEU A 298 0.42 -36.44 -28.59
N ALA A 299 1.24 -35.43 -28.24
CA ALA A 299 2.64 -35.38 -28.64
C ALA A 299 3.44 -36.54 -28.02
N TRP A 300 3.23 -36.84 -26.74
CA TRP A 300 3.86 -37.99 -26.06
C TRP A 300 3.44 -39.33 -26.65
N ASP A 301 2.16 -39.48 -26.99
CA ASP A 301 1.67 -40.71 -27.64
C ASP A 301 2.37 -40.93 -28.99
N ILE A 302 2.55 -39.86 -29.78
CA ILE A 302 3.27 -39.91 -31.06
C ILE A 302 4.76 -40.19 -30.87
N GLU A 303 5.40 -39.64 -29.84
CA GLU A 303 6.79 -39.95 -29.49
C GLU A 303 6.97 -41.42 -29.08
N ALA A 304 6.04 -41.97 -28.30
CA ALA A 304 6.04 -43.36 -27.90
C ALA A 304 5.88 -44.29 -29.12
N GLU A 305 5.00 -43.93 -30.06
CA GLU A 305 4.83 -44.67 -31.31
C GLU A 305 6.04 -44.60 -32.22
N LYS A 306 6.66 -43.42 -32.36
CA LYS A 306 7.93 -43.25 -33.08
C LYS A 306 8.99 -44.20 -32.53
N LYS A 307 9.13 -44.25 -31.20
CA LYS A 307 10.10 -45.12 -30.53
C LYS A 307 9.80 -46.59 -30.80
N LYS A 308 8.54 -47.01 -30.70
CA LYS A 308 8.11 -48.38 -30.99
C LYS A 308 8.36 -48.78 -32.45
N ALA A 309 8.00 -47.93 -33.39
CA ALA A 309 8.22 -48.16 -34.82
C ALA A 309 9.72 -48.21 -35.19
N MET A 310 10.57 -47.47 -34.47
CA MET A 310 12.02 -47.54 -34.62
C MET A 310 12.63 -48.82 -34.02
N THR A 311 12.06 -49.36 -32.94
CA THR A 311 12.50 -50.63 -32.34
C THR A 311 12.03 -51.88 -33.07
N GLU A 312 10.92 -51.81 -33.82
CA GLU A 312 10.37 -52.93 -34.59
C GLU A 312 10.96 -53.04 -36.02
N ASN A 313 11.86 -52.13 -36.42
CA ASN A 313 12.52 -52.17 -37.73
C ASN A 313 13.78 -53.07 -37.66
N PRO A 314 13.86 -54.19 -38.43
CA PRO A 314 14.88 -55.24 -38.25
C PRO A 314 16.31 -54.87 -38.69
N ALA A 315 16.60 -53.60 -38.96
CA ALA A 315 17.89 -53.14 -39.49
C ALA A 315 18.69 -52.22 -38.54
N ASN A 316 18.30 -52.10 -37.26
CA ASN A 316 19.10 -51.35 -36.29
C ASN A 316 19.27 -52.17 -35.01
N PRO A 317 20.51 -52.30 -34.47
CA PRO A 317 20.76 -53.07 -33.26
C PRO A 317 20.02 -52.44 -32.09
N ASP A 318 19.41 -53.31 -31.28
CA ASP A 318 18.71 -53.01 -30.03
C ASP A 318 19.50 -51.99 -29.18
N PRO A 319 19.01 -50.74 -29.00
CA PRO A 319 19.69 -49.76 -28.18
C PRO A 319 19.35 -50.05 -26.72
N GLY A 320 20.03 -51.06 -26.17
CA GLY A 320 20.36 -51.17 -24.76
C GLY A 320 19.17 -51.34 -23.82
N LYS A 321 18.97 -52.59 -23.38
CA LYS A 321 18.92 -52.82 -21.93
C LYS A 321 20.16 -52.15 -21.31
N LEU A 322 20.03 -50.91 -20.87
CA LEU A 322 21.04 -50.31 -20.00
C LEU A 322 21.18 -51.22 -18.77
N PRO A 323 22.40 -51.56 -18.34
CA PRO A 323 22.59 -52.23 -17.06
C PRO A 323 21.95 -51.38 -15.95
N PRO A 324 21.49 -51.99 -14.83
CA PRO A 324 20.96 -51.22 -13.71
C PRO A 324 21.95 -50.12 -13.34
N ALA A 325 21.50 -48.86 -13.32
CA ALA A 325 22.37 -47.72 -13.08
C ALA A 325 23.09 -47.88 -11.74
N GLU A 326 24.41 -48.12 -11.79
CA GLU A 326 25.23 -48.29 -10.60
C GLU A 326 25.36 -46.97 -9.84
N TRP A 327 25.24 -47.04 -8.52
CA TRP A 327 25.46 -45.90 -7.64
C TRP A 327 26.94 -45.49 -7.68
N THR A 328 27.19 -44.23 -8.04
CA THR A 328 28.53 -43.64 -8.07
C THR A 328 28.70 -42.69 -6.87
N PRO A 329 29.78 -42.78 -6.07
CA PRO A 329 30.02 -41.82 -5.00
C PRO A 329 30.20 -40.40 -5.55
N LEU A 330 29.55 -39.41 -4.94
CA LEU A 330 29.64 -37.99 -5.32
C LEU A 330 30.86 -37.28 -4.73
N TRP A 331 31.44 -37.78 -3.64
CA TRP A 331 32.75 -37.36 -3.16
C TRP A 331 33.54 -38.56 -2.67
N ASP A 332 34.86 -38.46 -2.78
CA ASP A 332 35.81 -39.33 -2.10
C ASP A 332 36.19 -38.63 -0.79
N ALA A 333 36.12 -39.35 0.34
CA ALA A 333 36.43 -38.91 1.71
C ALA A 333 37.79 -38.19 1.88
N ARG A 334 38.63 -38.17 0.83
CA ARG A 334 39.97 -37.59 0.80
C ARG A 334 40.04 -36.25 0.06
N THR A 335 39.12 -35.93 -0.85
CA THR A 335 39.20 -34.72 -1.67
C THR A 335 37.82 -34.12 -1.95
N GLN A 336 37.71 -32.79 -1.94
CA GLN A 336 36.51 -32.07 -2.40
C GLN A 336 36.42 -31.99 -3.94
N SER A 337 37.05 -32.93 -4.65
CA SER A 337 37.16 -32.92 -6.11
C SER A 337 35.79 -32.99 -6.76
N GLY A 338 35.57 -32.15 -7.77
CA GLY A 338 34.31 -32.08 -8.51
C GLY A 338 33.24 -31.21 -7.86
N TRP A 339 33.52 -30.59 -6.71
CA TRP A 339 32.61 -29.64 -6.06
C TRP A 339 33.14 -28.21 -6.11
N LYS A 340 32.22 -27.25 -6.18
CA LYS A 340 32.51 -25.81 -6.18
C LYS A 340 31.66 -25.12 -5.12
N LEU A 341 32.23 -24.07 -4.53
CA LEU A 341 31.52 -23.17 -3.63
C LEU A 341 30.90 -22.02 -4.44
N GLY A 342 29.64 -21.71 -4.17
CA GLY A 342 28.94 -20.55 -4.71
C GLY A 342 28.19 -19.79 -3.61
N GLY A 343 27.97 -18.49 -3.78
CA GLY A 343 27.26 -17.66 -2.82
C GLY A 343 28.11 -17.13 -1.67
N SER A 344 27.56 -17.12 -0.45
CA SER A 344 28.15 -16.40 0.68
C SER A 344 29.56 -16.88 1.01
N ARG A 345 30.52 -15.94 1.12
CA ARG A 345 31.95 -16.21 1.40
C ARG A 345 32.19 -16.80 2.80
N GLU A 346 31.21 -16.68 3.69
CA GLU A 346 31.30 -17.15 5.09
C GLU A 346 30.91 -18.63 5.26
N THR A 347 30.28 -19.23 4.25
CA THR A 347 29.95 -20.66 4.31
C THR A 347 31.19 -21.50 4.03
N LYS A 348 31.51 -22.41 4.95
CA LYS A 348 32.69 -23.28 4.87
C LYS A 348 32.26 -24.73 4.76
N TRP A 349 32.98 -25.48 3.93
CA TRP A 349 32.85 -26.92 3.81
C TRP A 349 34.22 -27.55 4.02
N GLU A 350 34.31 -28.47 4.96
CA GLU A 350 35.55 -29.12 5.36
C GLU A 350 35.35 -30.63 5.38
N SER A 351 36.36 -31.40 4.97
CA SER A 351 36.32 -32.86 5.02
C SER A 351 37.30 -33.37 6.07
N ARG A 352 36.81 -34.18 7.02
CA ARG A 352 37.62 -34.77 8.08
C ARG A 352 37.09 -36.16 8.40
N ASP A 353 38.00 -37.14 8.51
CA ASP A 353 37.68 -38.53 8.87
C ASP A 353 36.57 -39.16 8.00
N GLY A 354 36.53 -38.77 6.70
CA GLY A 354 35.52 -39.21 5.74
C GLY A 354 34.12 -38.63 5.94
N VAL A 355 33.97 -37.67 6.85
CA VAL A 355 32.75 -36.89 7.04
C VAL A 355 32.98 -35.49 6.51
N MET A 356 32.04 -35.02 5.71
CA MET A 356 32.04 -33.65 5.25
C MET A 356 31.17 -32.79 6.15
N THR A 357 31.74 -31.71 6.69
CA THR A 357 31.06 -30.77 7.56
C THR A 357 30.87 -29.45 6.84
N GLY A 358 29.62 -29.01 6.73
CA GLY A 358 29.27 -27.69 6.23
C GLY A 358 28.82 -26.79 7.38
N THR A 359 29.35 -25.57 7.45
CA THR A 359 29.02 -24.59 8.50
C THR A 359 28.69 -23.24 7.88
N ASN A 360 27.55 -22.66 8.27
CA ASN A 360 27.20 -21.28 7.96
C ASN A 360 27.11 -20.47 9.28
N PRO A 361 28.09 -19.62 9.58
CA PRO A 361 28.15 -18.89 10.85
C PRO A 361 27.27 -17.64 10.88
N LEU A 362 26.69 -17.23 9.75
CA LEU A 362 25.91 -15.99 9.67
C LEU A 362 24.68 -16.04 10.58
N THR A 363 24.37 -14.91 11.21
CA THR A 363 23.10 -14.68 11.89
C THR A 363 21.99 -14.42 10.84
N PRO A 364 20.72 -14.68 11.14
CA PRO A 364 19.61 -14.29 10.26
C PRO A 364 19.61 -12.79 9.91
N GLU A 365 20.03 -11.93 10.84
CA GLU A 365 20.12 -10.49 10.66
C GLU A 365 21.23 -10.08 9.68
N ASP A 366 22.38 -10.76 9.74
CA ASP A 366 23.50 -10.51 8.82
C ASP A 366 23.26 -11.17 7.45
N ALA A 367 22.56 -12.29 7.41
CA ALA A 367 22.12 -12.93 6.17
C ALA A 367 21.20 -12.02 5.35
N LYS A 368 20.35 -11.20 5.98
CA LYS A 368 19.51 -10.20 5.31
C LYS A 368 20.29 -9.04 4.68
N LYS A 369 21.53 -8.80 5.12
CA LYS A 369 22.41 -7.75 4.57
C LYS A 369 23.24 -8.26 3.38
N ASP A 370 23.33 -9.57 3.19
CA ASP A 370 23.99 -10.20 2.05
C ASP A 370 23.03 -10.22 0.85
N THR A 371 23.03 -9.12 0.09
CA THR A 371 22.05 -8.83 -0.97
C THR A 371 22.14 -9.73 -2.19
N GLN A 372 23.18 -10.58 -2.31
CA GLN A 372 23.35 -11.47 -3.46
C GLN A 372 22.75 -12.86 -3.23
N THR A 373 22.80 -13.39 -2.00
CA THR A 373 22.30 -14.76 -1.72
C THR A 373 21.47 -14.87 -0.45
N ASN A 374 21.07 -13.76 0.17
CA ASN A 374 20.39 -13.73 1.47
C ASN A 374 21.13 -14.58 2.53
N GLY A 375 22.46 -14.54 2.51
CA GLY A 375 23.34 -15.26 3.43
C GLY A 375 23.36 -16.79 3.25
N VAL A 376 22.81 -17.31 2.14
CA VAL A 376 22.90 -18.73 1.80
C VAL A 376 24.22 -18.99 1.06
N GLY A 377 25.02 -19.93 1.57
CA GLY A 377 26.14 -20.49 0.84
C GLY A 377 25.78 -21.83 0.23
N PHE A 378 26.21 -22.04 -1.01
CA PHE A 378 25.92 -23.21 -1.83
C PHE A 378 27.21 -23.98 -2.09
N TRP A 379 27.16 -25.30 -1.97
CA TRP A 379 28.21 -26.20 -2.39
C TRP A 379 27.62 -27.15 -3.42
N TYR A 380 28.11 -27.09 -4.65
CA TYR A 380 27.47 -27.74 -5.79
C TYR A 380 28.46 -28.56 -6.61
N PHE A 381 27.95 -29.59 -7.28
CA PHE A 381 28.75 -30.48 -8.11
C PHE A 381 28.97 -29.84 -9.49
N ASP A 382 30.20 -29.81 -9.97
CA ASP A 382 30.56 -29.12 -11.22
C ASP A 382 30.05 -29.84 -12.49
N ARG A 383 29.50 -31.05 -12.33
CA ARG A 383 28.86 -31.78 -13.42
C ARG A 383 27.36 -31.66 -13.32
N ALA A 384 26.76 -31.48 -14.49
CA ALA A 384 25.33 -31.42 -14.64
C ALA A 384 24.78 -32.77 -15.13
N PHE A 385 23.53 -33.08 -14.78
CA PHE A 385 22.81 -34.32 -15.10
C PHE A 385 21.37 -34.03 -15.57
N SER A 386 20.89 -34.71 -16.60
CA SER A 386 19.51 -34.54 -17.13
C SER A 386 18.44 -35.25 -16.29
N GLY A 387 18.80 -36.35 -15.63
CA GLY A 387 17.96 -37.10 -14.71
C GLY A 387 18.83 -37.90 -13.74
N TYR A 388 18.54 -37.82 -12.45
CA TYR A 388 19.38 -38.44 -11.43
C TYR A 388 18.65 -38.71 -10.12
N GLU A 389 19.14 -39.72 -9.40
CA GLU A 389 18.82 -39.89 -7.98
C GLU A 389 20.09 -39.71 -7.16
N VAL A 390 19.97 -38.98 -6.06
CA VAL A 390 21.04 -38.81 -5.06
C VAL A 390 20.56 -39.34 -3.73
N GLU A 391 21.35 -40.23 -3.13
CA GLU A 391 21.15 -40.68 -1.74
C GLU A 391 22.24 -40.05 -0.87
N LEU A 392 21.83 -39.44 0.23
CA LEU A 392 22.67 -38.76 1.21
C LEU A 392 22.47 -39.37 2.60
N ASP A 393 23.54 -39.76 3.26
CA ASP A 393 23.53 -40.07 4.69
C ASP A 393 24.11 -38.89 5.45
N MET A 394 23.30 -38.27 6.31
CA MET A 394 23.65 -37.01 6.93
C MET A 394 23.14 -36.85 8.35
N THR A 395 23.68 -35.89 9.08
CA THR A 395 23.31 -35.53 10.44
C THR A 395 23.26 -34.01 10.54
N LEU A 396 22.13 -33.46 10.95
CA LEU A 396 22.01 -32.04 11.28
C LEU A 396 22.62 -31.82 12.66
N VAL A 397 23.75 -31.12 12.76
CA VAL A 397 24.45 -30.92 14.04
C VAL A 397 23.86 -29.73 14.79
N LYS A 398 23.57 -28.65 14.07
CA LYS A 398 23.05 -27.40 14.63
C LYS A 398 22.15 -26.65 13.64
N GLY A 399 21.19 -25.90 14.15
CA GLY A 399 20.29 -25.05 13.37
C GLY A 399 19.09 -25.80 12.80
N SER A 400 18.30 -25.12 11.99
CA SER A 400 16.95 -25.52 11.56
C SER A 400 16.80 -25.95 10.09
N GLY A 401 17.87 -26.21 9.31
CA GLY A 401 17.65 -26.72 7.93
C GLY A 401 18.85 -26.77 6.98
N LEU A 402 18.87 -27.83 6.15
CA LEU A 402 19.68 -28.00 4.94
C LEU A 402 18.78 -27.83 3.72
N VAL A 403 19.15 -26.95 2.79
CA VAL A 403 18.44 -26.74 1.52
C VAL A 403 19.09 -27.65 0.46
N VAL A 404 18.30 -28.52 -0.18
CA VAL A 404 18.75 -29.23 -1.39
C VAL A 404 18.48 -28.35 -2.59
N VAL A 405 19.49 -28.14 -3.42
CA VAL A 405 19.37 -27.32 -4.63
C VAL A 405 19.54 -28.21 -5.86
N ALA A 406 18.53 -28.23 -6.72
CA ALA A 406 18.60 -28.82 -8.04
C ALA A 406 18.49 -27.67 -9.06
N LEU A 407 19.61 -27.29 -9.66
CA LEU A 407 19.66 -26.20 -10.64
C LEU A 407 19.32 -26.75 -12.03
N GLY A 408 18.10 -26.54 -12.50
CA GLY A 408 17.74 -26.72 -13.92
C GLY A 408 18.27 -25.54 -14.75
N GLY A 409 18.68 -25.80 -16.01
CA GLY A 409 19.44 -24.87 -16.83
C GLY A 409 18.91 -23.45 -16.90
N LEU A 410 19.85 -22.50 -16.82
CA LEU A 410 19.74 -21.07 -17.16
C LEU A 410 18.45 -20.36 -16.69
N ALA A 411 17.94 -20.68 -15.51
CA ALA A 411 17.17 -19.71 -14.76
C ALA A 411 18.14 -18.61 -14.29
N LYS A 412 17.88 -17.35 -14.67
CA LYS A 412 18.65 -16.17 -14.20
C LYS A 412 18.68 -16.07 -12.67
N GLU A 413 17.81 -16.80 -11.98
CA GLU A 413 17.84 -17.03 -10.54
C GLU A 413 17.63 -18.53 -10.25
N PRO A 414 18.47 -19.14 -9.39
CA PRO A 414 18.38 -20.56 -9.06
C PRO A 414 17.08 -20.87 -8.30
N PRO A 415 16.33 -21.94 -8.64
CA PRO A 415 15.29 -22.45 -7.75
C PRO A 415 15.97 -23.08 -6.52
N ALA A 416 16.23 -22.28 -5.50
CA ALA A 416 16.51 -22.81 -4.17
C ALA A 416 15.18 -23.40 -3.65
N ILE A 417 15.16 -24.69 -3.31
CA ILE A 417 14.00 -25.29 -2.62
C ILE A 417 14.29 -25.18 -1.13
N PRO A 418 13.83 -24.11 -0.44
CA PRO A 418 14.12 -23.93 0.98
C PRO A 418 13.57 -25.08 1.80
N PHE A 419 14.44 -25.78 2.53
CA PHE A 419 14.03 -26.65 3.62
C PHE A 419 14.00 -25.81 4.91
N ARG A 420 13.09 -24.84 4.99
CA ARG A 420 12.64 -24.19 6.24
C ARG A 420 11.33 -23.43 5.99
N GLY A 421 10.37 -23.68 6.89
CA GLY A 421 9.25 -22.82 7.29
C GLY A 421 8.59 -21.93 6.23
N GLU A 422 7.33 -22.27 5.92
CA GLU A 422 6.31 -21.39 5.34
C GLU A 422 6.56 -20.86 3.92
N ALA A 423 6.32 -21.75 2.94
CA ALA A 423 5.60 -21.34 1.74
C ALA A 423 4.12 -21.67 1.99
N GLU A 424 3.25 -20.66 1.92
CA GLU A 424 1.81 -20.82 2.02
C GLU A 424 1.31 -21.92 1.06
N GLY A 425 0.49 -22.81 1.61
CA GLY A 425 -0.17 -23.86 0.85
C GLY A 425 0.74 -25.07 0.62
N THR A 426 0.49 -26.11 1.43
CA THR A 426 1.02 -27.46 1.28
C THR A 426 2.51 -27.64 1.65
N ALA A 427 2.81 -27.85 2.94
CA ALA A 427 4.07 -28.38 3.49
C ALA A 427 3.77 -29.52 4.49
N ALA A 428 4.26 -30.74 4.25
CA ALA A 428 4.38 -31.75 5.31
C ALA A 428 5.78 -31.61 5.93
N GLN A 429 5.84 -31.28 7.22
CA GLN A 429 7.08 -31.16 7.99
C GLN A 429 7.66 -32.54 8.28
N VAL A 430 8.86 -32.83 7.78
CA VAL A 430 9.71 -33.89 8.36
C VAL A 430 10.73 -33.21 9.24
N VAL A 431 10.42 -33.12 10.54
CA VAL A 431 11.32 -32.52 11.54
C VAL A 431 12.41 -33.54 11.87
N VAL A 432 13.65 -33.23 11.50
CA VAL A 432 14.83 -34.00 11.93
C VAL A 432 15.41 -33.34 13.18
N PRO A 433 15.42 -34.00 14.35
CA PRO A 433 16.06 -33.47 15.54
C PRO A 433 17.57 -33.33 15.32
N PRO A 434 18.22 -32.25 15.79
CA PRO A 434 19.67 -32.15 15.79
C PRO A 434 20.32 -33.37 16.44
N GLY A 435 21.43 -33.84 15.88
CA GLY A 435 22.22 -34.97 16.35
C GLY A 435 21.74 -36.36 15.90
N LYS A 436 20.64 -36.47 15.13
CA LYS A 436 20.21 -37.75 14.54
C LYS A 436 20.68 -37.91 13.10
N ALA A 437 21.19 -39.09 12.78
CA ALA A 437 21.49 -39.48 11.41
C ALA A 437 20.20 -39.74 10.63
N VAL A 438 20.15 -39.29 9.39
CA VAL A 438 19.06 -39.49 8.45
C VAL A 438 19.60 -39.85 7.08
N THR A 439 18.85 -40.70 6.37
CA THR A 439 19.09 -40.99 4.96
C THR A 439 18.08 -40.22 4.14
N MET A 440 18.56 -39.40 3.21
CA MET A 440 17.74 -38.61 2.30
C MET A 440 17.95 -39.10 0.88
N LEU A 441 16.87 -39.43 0.18
CA LEU A 441 16.86 -39.77 -1.24
C LEU A 441 16.17 -38.65 -2.02
N VAL A 442 16.90 -38.05 -2.94
CA VAL A 442 16.43 -37.00 -3.85
C VAL A 442 16.34 -37.60 -5.24
N ARG A 443 15.17 -37.60 -5.85
CA ARG A 443 14.97 -38.03 -7.24
C ARG A 443 14.61 -36.83 -8.08
N VAL A 444 15.42 -36.54 -9.09
CA VAL A 444 15.21 -35.44 -10.03
C VAL A 444 14.92 -36.04 -11.40
N ARG A 445 13.77 -35.68 -11.95
CA ARG A 445 13.34 -35.98 -13.32
C ARG A 445 13.13 -34.66 -14.07
N ALA A 446 12.94 -34.74 -15.38
CA ALA A 446 12.71 -33.57 -16.22
C ALA A 446 11.54 -32.69 -15.72
N ASP A 447 10.50 -33.29 -15.17
CA ASP A 447 9.23 -32.65 -14.80
C ASP A 447 8.99 -32.53 -13.29
N SER A 448 9.85 -33.15 -12.47
CA SER A 448 9.55 -33.33 -11.05
C SER A 448 10.77 -33.58 -10.19
N VAL A 449 10.64 -33.21 -8.92
CA VAL A 449 11.57 -33.54 -7.85
C VAL A 449 10.84 -34.26 -6.72
N GLU A 450 11.39 -35.37 -6.27
CA GLU A 450 10.91 -36.12 -5.11
C GLU A 450 12.00 -36.16 -4.05
N ILE A 451 11.65 -35.84 -2.81
CA ILE A 451 12.58 -35.95 -1.67
C ILE A 451 11.95 -36.87 -0.63
N LEU A 452 12.70 -37.91 -0.25
CA LEU A 452 12.35 -38.90 0.76
C LEU A 452 13.38 -38.81 1.89
N VAL A 453 12.95 -38.63 3.13
CA VAL A 453 13.79 -38.66 4.33
C VAL A 453 13.38 -39.87 5.16
N ASN A 454 14.30 -40.80 5.37
CA ASN A 454 14.03 -42.10 6.02
C ASN A 454 12.81 -42.84 5.43
N GLY A 455 12.63 -42.73 4.10
CA GLY A 455 11.54 -43.36 3.36
C GLY A 455 10.20 -42.60 3.38
N ALA A 456 10.04 -41.56 4.20
CA ALA A 456 8.87 -40.67 4.17
C ALA A 456 9.21 -39.44 3.32
N GLY A 457 8.38 -39.12 2.33
CA GLY A 457 8.75 -38.07 1.39
C GLY A 457 7.60 -37.42 0.68
N ARG A 458 7.97 -36.49 -0.17
CA ARG A 458 7.05 -35.72 -0.98
C ARG A 458 7.61 -35.52 -2.37
N LYS A 459 6.70 -35.53 -3.33
CA LYS A 459 6.96 -35.19 -4.72
C LYS A 459 6.40 -33.80 -5.01
N TRP A 460 7.21 -32.96 -5.64
CA TRP A 460 6.81 -31.69 -6.21
C TRP A 460 6.92 -31.81 -7.73
N GLN A 461 5.89 -31.36 -8.42
CA GLN A 461 5.99 -31.08 -9.85
C GLN A 461 6.42 -29.63 -10.00
N PHE A 462 7.31 -29.37 -10.94
CA PHE A 462 7.73 -28.01 -11.16
C PHE A 462 6.62 -27.23 -11.86
N GLN A 463 6.09 -26.17 -11.22
CA GLN A 463 5.12 -25.27 -11.85
C GLN A 463 5.84 -24.22 -12.69
N GLY A 464 5.49 -24.10 -13.97
CA GLY A 464 6.10 -23.13 -14.90
C GLY A 464 7.25 -23.66 -15.75
N TYR A 465 7.45 -24.99 -15.81
CA TYR A 465 8.35 -25.61 -16.77
C TYR A 465 7.67 -25.62 -18.13
N GLU A 466 8.28 -24.93 -19.10
CA GLU A 466 7.82 -24.94 -20.48
C GLU A 466 8.27 -26.25 -21.13
N ASP A 467 7.36 -27.20 -21.31
CA ASP A 467 7.67 -28.43 -22.03
C ASP A 467 8.25 -28.13 -23.41
N GLY A 468 9.48 -28.55 -23.66
CA GLY A 468 10.16 -28.44 -24.96
C GLY A 468 11.43 -27.60 -24.97
N LYS A 469 11.74 -26.81 -23.93
CA LYS A 469 13.10 -26.30 -23.76
C LYS A 469 13.96 -27.42 -23.21
N ASP A 470 14.97 -27.82 -23.97
CA ASP A 470 16.06 -28.67 -23.49
C ASP A 470 16.71 -27.91 -22.32
N HIS A 471 16.28 -28.20 -21.09
CA HIS A 471 16.73 -27.47 -19.89
C HIS A 471 18.20 -27.77 -19.54
N GLY A 472 18.92 -28.40 -20.47
CA GLY A 472 20.27 -28.86 -20.27
C GLY A 472 20.35 -29.83 -19.10
N ALA A 473 21.55 -30.34 -18.91
CA ALA A 473 21.86 -31.05 -17.69
C ALA A 473 21.79 -30.07 -16.50
N GLY A 474 21.22 -30.48 -15.36
CA GLY A 474 21.10 -29.70 -14.13
C GLY A 474 22.12 -30.06 -13.05
N ILE A 475 22.46 -29.13 -12.16
CA ILE A 475 23.48 -29.31 -11.13
C ILE A 475 22.85 -29.69 -9.78
N PHE A 476 23.45 -30.64 -9.07
CA PHE A 476 23.13 -30.95 -7.68
C PHE A 476 23.96 -30.10 -6.72
N GLY A 477 23.31 -29.52 -5.70
CA GLY A 477 23.99 -28.79 -4.64
C GLY A 477 23.31 -28.84 -3.29
N LEU A 478 24.07 -28.45 -2.28
CA LEU A 478 23.69 -28.34 -0.88
C LEU A 478 23.83 -26.89 -0.43
N ALA A 479 22.79 -26.34 0.20
CA ALA A 479 22.82 -25.02 0.79
C ALA A 479 22.57 -25.06 2.29
N LEU A 480 23.23 -24.15 3.00
CA LEU A 480 23.13 -24.02 4.44
C LEU A 480 22.40 -22.75 4.81
N SER A 481 21.36 -22.90 5.62
CA SER A 481 20.70 -21.78 6.26
C SER A 481 21.63 -21.08 7.26
N PRO A 482 21.39 -19.81 7.60
CA PRO A 482 22.11 -19.13 8.68
C PRO A 482 22.10 -19.95 9.98
N GLN A 483 23.22 -19.91 10.70
CA GLN A 483 23.49 -20.64 11.95
C GLN A 483 23.24 -22.15 11.87
N SER A 484 23.52 -22.77 10.72
CA SER A 484 23.40 -24.21 10.56
C SER A 484 24.76 -24.90 10.44
N GLU A 485 24.79 -26.14 10.94
CA GLU A 485 25.91 -27.06 10.78
C GLU A 485 25.37 -28.42 10.41
N VAL A 486 25.97 -29.02 9.37
CA VAL A 486 25.57 -30.32 8.85
C VAL A 486 26.79 -31.19 8.63
N GLN A 487 26.62 -32.49 8.91
CA GLN A 487 27.62 -33.51 8.61
C GLN A 487 27.04 -34.47 7.59
N VAL A 488 27.75 -34.69 6.49
CA VAL A 488 27.35 -35.63 5.42
C VAL A 488 28.41 -36.74 5.36
N ARG A 489 27.97 -37.98 5.58
CA ARG A 489 28.82 -39.17 5.70
C ARG A 489 28.95 -39.94 4.40
N SER A 490 27.89 -39.95 3.60
CA SER A 490 27.85 -40.59 2.30
C SER A 490 26.99 -39.76 1.36
N ALA A 491 27.44 -39.63 0.12
CA ALA A 491 26.59 -39.22 -0.99
C ALA A 491 26.91 -40.04 -2.21
N LYS A 492 25.87 -40.57 -2.82
CA LYS A 492 25.97 -41.33 -4.06
C LYS A 492 24.91 -40.85 -5.02
N ILE A 493 25.25 -40.83 -6.30
CA ILE A 493 24.37 -40.46 -7.39
C ILE A 493 24.25 -41.64 -8.35
N ARG A 494 23.06 -41.82 -8.91
CA ARG A 494 22.86 -42.67 -10.09
C ARG A 494 22.12 -41.86 -11.14
N ARG A 495 22.50 -42.03 -12.40
CA ARG A 495 21.75 -41.45 -13.51
C ARG A 495 20.47 -42.23 -13.69
N THR A 496 19.36 -41.52 -13.89
CA THR A 496 18.11 -42.15 -14.30
C THR A 496 17.91 -41.94 -15.80
N PRO A 497 17.35 -42.94 -16.51
CA PRO A 497 16.98 -42.80 -17.91
C PRO A 497 16.05 -41.61 -18.17
#